data_AF-A0A6N8XGV1-F1
#
_entry.id   AF-A0A6N8XGV1-F1
#
_cell.length_a   1.000
_cell.length_b   1.000
_cell.length_c   1.000
_cell.angle_alpha   90.00
_cell.angle_beta   90.00
_cell.angle_gamma   90.00
#
_symmetry.space_group_name_H-M   'P 1'
#
loop_
_entity.id
_entity.type
_entity.pdbx_description
1 polymer ?
#
loop_
_entity_poly.entity_id
_entity_poly.type
_entity_poly.pdbx_seq_one_letter_code
_entity_poly.pdbx_strand_id
1 'polypeptide(L)'
;MSRPRVRVPRKIKKGDTVTIKTLIAHKMETGVRRNKKTGKLIPRKIINSFEAKIDGKTVFKAALHPAVSSNPYISFAISPKKSGKIDFVWTEDGGKTFTKSAKFTVA
;
A
#
# COMPACT_ATOMS: atom_id res chain seq x y z
N MET A 1 -12.94 9.79 -3.24
CA MET A 1 -12.83 8.51 -2.49
C MET A 1 -11.55 7.82 -2.96
N SER A 2 -10.53 7.64 -2.11
CA SER A 2 -9.29 6.95 -2.51
C SER A 2 -9.60 5.49 -2.83
N ARG A 3 -9.26 5.04 -4.04
CA ARG A 3 -9.56 3.69 -4.54
C ARG A 3 -8.25 2.91 -4.70
N PRO A 4 -7.90 1.99 -3.78
CA PRO A 4 -6.73 1.14 -3.92
C PRO A 4 -6.84 0.23 -5.15
N ARG A 5 -5.72 0.05 -5.85
CA ARG A 5 -5.53 -0.88 -6.97
C ARG A 5 -4.41 -1.83 -6.59
N VAL A 6 -4.62 -3.11 -6.82
CA VAL A 6 -3.63 -4.16 -6.55
C VAL A 6 -3.55 -5.09 -7.76
N ARG A 7 -2.33 -5.50 -8.09
CA ARG A 7 -2.05 -6.52 -9.10
C ARG A 7 -1.36 -7.68 -8.41
N VAL A 8 -2.08 -8.78 -8.32
CA VAL A 8 -1.63 -10.06 -7.75
C VAL A 8 -1.84 -11.13 -8.83
N PRO A 9 -0.80 -11.91 -9.19
CA PRO A 9 -0.99 -13.05 -10.07
C PRO A 9 -2.01 -14.02 -9.49
N ARG A 10 -3.01 -14.41 -10.29
CA ARG A 10 -4.08 -15.30 -9.83
C ARG A 10 -3.59 -16.74 -9.63
N LYS A 11 -2.62 -17.18 -10.44
CA LYS A 11 -1.98 -18.50 -10.38
C LYS A 11 -0.48 -18.30 -10.22
N ILE A 12 0.12 -19.02 -9.29
CA ILE A 12 1.54 -18.98 -8.94
C ILE A 12 2.02 -20.43 -8.94
N LYS A 13 3.18 -20.75 -9.51
CA LYS A 13 3.73 -22.10 -9.39
C LYS A 13 4.39 -22.28 -8.03
N LYS A 14 4.33 -23.47 -7.46
CA LYS A 14 5.00 -23.79 -6.21
C LYS A 14 6.51 -23.54 -6.34
N GLY A 15 7.05 -22.69 -5.47
CA GLY A 15 8.46 -22.30 -5.48
C GLY A 15 8.76 -21.01 -6.26
N ASP A 16 7.79 -20.47 -7.00
CA ASP A 16 7.98 -19.20 -7.71
C ASP A 16 7.92 -18.00 -6.77
N THR A 17 8.82 -17.04 -7.02
CA THR A 17 8.74 -15.69 -6.48
C THR A 17 7.99 -14.81 -7.46
N VAL A 18 6.91 -14.16 -6.99
CA VAL A 18 6.10 -13.26 -7.81
C VAL A 18 6.11 -11.85 -7.29
N THR A 19 6.04 -10.88 -8.21
CA THR A 19 5.94 -9.45 -7.87
C THR A 19 4.50 -9.04 -7.65
N ILE A 20 4.24 -8.43 -6.51
CA ILE A 20 2.99 -7.76 -6.15
C ILE A 20 3.16 -6.27 -6.40
N LYS A 21 2.17 -5.65 -7.04
CA LYS A 21 2.16 -4.22 -7.31
C LYS A 21 0.91 -3.59 -6.72
N THR A 22 1.07 -2.46 -6.05
CA THR A 22 -0.04 -1.72 -5.46
C THR A 22 0.03 -0.24 -5.81
N LEU A 23 -1.12 0.41 -5.89
CA LEU A 23 -1.27 1.83 -6.14
C LEU A 23 -2.50 2.34 -5.37
N ILE A 24 -2.35 3.41 -4.59
CA ILE A 24 -3.48 4.05 -3.93
C ILE A 24 -3.55 5.53 -4.29
N ALA A 25 -4.73 6.01 -4.72
CA ALA A 25 -4.92 7.43 -5.01
C ALA A 25 -4.85 8.24 -3.71
N HIS A 26 -3.83 9.08 -3.54
CA HIS A 26 -3.62 9.87 -2.32
C HIS A 26 -2.72 11.08 -2.59
N LYS A 27 -3.03 12.24 -1.99
CA LYS A 27 -2.27 13.48 -2.27
C LYS A 27 -0.85 13.48 -1.72
N MET A 28 -0.63 12.75 -0.61
CA MET A 28 0.64 12.73 0.11
C MET A 28 1.10 14.16 0.47
N GLU A 29 0.25 14.91 1.17
CA GLU A 29 0.59 16.27 1.58
C GLU A 29 1.75 16.20 2.59
N THR A 30 2.90 16.76 2.20
CA THR A 30 4.18 16.49 2.85
C THR A 30 4.39 17.29 4.13
N GLY A 31 3.62 18.37 4.31
CA GLY A 31 3.83 19.34 5.40
C GLY A 31 4.65 20.56 5.01
N VAL A 32 5.30 20.56 3.84
CA VAL A 32 6.21 21.66 3.44
C VAL A 32 5.58 22.66 2.48
N ARG A 33 4.42 22.35 1.91
CA ARG A 33 3.71 23.24 0.98
C ARG A 33 3.03 24.38 1.73
N ARG A 34 3.11 25.60 1.20
CA ARG A 34 2.40 26.77 1.73
C ARG A 34 1.04 26.96 1.05
N ASN A 35 0.06 27.40 1.83
CA ASN A 35 -1.22 27.85 1.32
C ASN A 35 -1.05 29.22 0.65
N LYS A 36 -1.45 29.34 -0.62
CA LYS A 36 -1.27 30.57 -1.41
C LYS A 36 -2.02 31.79 -0.86
N LYS A 37 -3.16 31.58 -0.16
CA LYS A 37 -3.98 32.66 0.40
C LYS A 37 -3.50 33.09 1.78
N THR A 38 -3.06 32.15 2.61
CA THR A 38 -2.75 32.43 4.03
C THR A 38 -1.26 32.45 4.34
N GLY A 39 -0.39 32.00 3.43
CA GLY A 39 1.07 31.87 3.64
C GLY A 39 1.50 30.76 4.61
N LYS A 40 0.54 30.17 5.35
CA LYS A 40 0.78 29.12 6.35
C LYS A 40 1.16 27.78 5.71
N LEU A 41 1.97 26.99 6.41
CA LEU A 41 2.24 25.60 6.04
C LEU A 41 0.95 24.78 6.08
N ILE A 42 0.80 23.90 5.10
CA ILE A 42 -0.31 22.97 5.05
C ILE A 42 0.09 21.74 5.85
N PRO A 43 -0.71 21.32 6.85
CA PRO A 43 -0.34 20.19 7.69
C PRO A 43 -0.07 18.93 6.88
N ARG A 44 0.93 18.17 7.33
CA ARG A 44 1.25 16.87 6.78
C ARG A 44 0.03 15.95 6.84
N LYS A 45 -0.23 15.27 5.73
CA LYS A 45 -1.25 14.24 5.61
C LYS A 45 -0.81 13.25 4.53
N ILE A 46 -0.10 12.20 4.97
CA ILE A 46 0.40 11.13 4.10
C ILE A 46 -0.20 9.79 4.50
N ILE A 47 -0.12 8.82 3.59
CA ILE A 47 -0.12 7.41 3.98
C ILE A 47 1.22 7.16 4.68
N ASN A 48 1.19 6.77 5.95
CA ASN A 48 2.39 6.62 6.79
C ASN A 48 2.78 5.15 7.02
N SER A 49 1.87 4.21 6.74
CA SER A 49 2.11 2.79 6.89
C SER A 49 1.40 2.01 5.79
N PHE A 50 2.07 0.98 5.31
CA PHE A 50 1.50 -0.03 4.44
C PHE A 50 1.84 -1.42 4.97
N GLU A 51 0.86 -2.31 4.97
CA GLU A 51 1.02 -3.69 5.39
C GLU A 51 0.31 -4.64 4.42
N ALA A 52 0.96 -5.75 4.10
CA ALA A 52 0.37 -6.86 3.37
C ALA A 52 0.45 -8.14 4.21
N LYS A 53 -0.68 -8.85 4.32
CA LYS A 53 -0.83 -10.07 5.13
C LYS A 53 -1.34 -11.22 4.28
N ILE A 54 -0.82 -12.42 4.51
CA ILE A 54 -1.38 -13.68 3.99
C ILE A 54 -1.81 -14.50 5.19
N ASP A 55 -3.08 -14.89 5.23
CA ASP A 55 -3.67 -15.67 6.32
C ASP A 55 -3.39 -15.07 7.72
N GLY A 56 -3.53 -13.74 7.83
CA GLY A 56 -3.27 -12.98 9.05
C GLY A 56 -1.80 -12.73 9.39
N LYS A 57 -0.85 -13.37 8.70
CA LYS A 57 0.58 -13.16 8.91
C LYS A 57 1.13 -12.08 8.00
N THR A 58 1.85 -11.11 8.57
CA THR A 58 2.50 -10.05 7.81
C THR A 58 3.61 -10.61 6.93
N VAL A 59 3.47 -10.40 5.63
CA VAL A 59 4.46 -10.80 4.61
C VAL A 59 5.26 -9.62 4.08
N PHE A 60 4.73 -8.41 4.23
CA PHE A 60 5.43 -7.17 3.89
C PHE A 60 4.89 -6.03 4.75
N LYS A 61 5.78 -5.15 5.23
CA LYS A 61 5.44 -3.93 5.95
C LYS A 61 6.39 -2.82 5.54
N ALA A 62 5.87 -1.62 5.34
CA ALA A 62 6.65 -0.44 5.05
C ALA A 62 6.14 0.75 5.87
N ALA A 63 7.07 1.46 6.50
CA ALA A 63 6.84 2.82 6.99
C ALA A 63 7.07 3.78 5.81
N LEU A 64 6.10 4.66 5.55
CA LEU A 64 6.17 5.64 4.49
C LEU A 64 6.38 7.03 5.09
N HIS A 65 7.23 7.80 4.46
CA HIS A 65 7.61 9.15 4.89
C HIS A 65 7.24 10.19 3.82
N PRO A 66 7.27 11.49 4.14
CA PRO A 66 6.81 12.56 3.24
C PRO A 66 7.49 12.63 1.86
N ALA A 67 8.65 11.99 1.69
CA ALA A 67 9.33 11.92 0.39
C ALA A 67 8.68 10.95 -0.60
N VAL A 68 7.73 10.11 -0.17
CA VAL A 68 6.98 9.22 -1.07
C VAL A 68 6.01 10.04 -1.89
N SER A 69 6.09 9.90 -3.22
CA SER A 69 5.27 10.67 -4.17
C SER A 69 3.77 10.48 -3.97
N SER A 70 3.00 11.47 -4.41
CA SER A 70 1.54 11.35 -4.55
C SER A 70 1.16 10.09 -5.32
N ASN A 71 0.02 9.51 -4.97
CA ASN A 71 -0.44 8.21 -5.43
C ASN A 71 0.57 7.08 -5.17
N PRO A 72 0.88 6.76 -3.89
CA PRO A 72 1.93 5.81 -3.54
C PRO A 72 1.82 4.51 -4.32
N TYR A 73 2.92 4.16 -4.99
CA TYR A 73 3.13 2.89 -5.66
C TYR A 73 4.12 2.06 -4.86
N ILE A 74 3.76 0.82 -4.54
CA ILE A 74 4.62 -0.11 -3.80
C ILE A 74 4.68 -1.42 -4.57
N SER A 75 5.91 -1.87 -4.86
CA SER A 75 6.19 -3.13 -5.53
C SER A 75 7.09 -3.97 -4.63
N PHE A 76 6.70 -5.21 -4.36
CA PHE A 76 7.46 -6.13 -3.53
C PHE A 76 7.24 -7.57 -4.00
N ALA A 77 8.15 -8.46 -3.64
CA ALA A 77 8.08 -9.87 -4.04
C ALA A 77 7.54 -10.73 -2.90
N ILE A 78 6.80 -11.78 -3.25
CA ILE A 78 6.38 -12.84 -2.33
C ILE A 78 6.64 -14.21 -2.96
N SER A 79 6.88 -15.22 -2.13
CA SER A 79 6.99 -16.62 -2.53
C SER A 79 6.03 -17.49 -1.69
N PRO A 80 4.72 -17.47 -1.96
CA PRO A 80 3.74 -18.15 -1.13
C PRO A 80 3.84 -19.67 -1.30
N LYS A 81 3.81 -20.40 -0.18
CA LYS A 81 3.87 -21.88 -0.18
C LYS A 81 2.53 -22.56 -0.45
N LYS A 82 1.41 -21.85 -0.23
CA LYS A 82 0.04 -22.35 -0.35
C LYS A 82 -0.84 -21.29 -0.98
N SER A 83 -1.91 -21.71 -1.65
CA SER A 83 -3.01 -20.85 -2.09
C SER A 83 -3.58 -20.06 -0.93
N GLY A 84 -4.03 -18.83 -1.18
CA GLY A 84 -4.55 -18.00 -0.10
C GLY A 84 -5.10 -16.66 -0.57
N LYS A 85 -5.32 -15.79 0.42
CA LYS A 85 -5.75 -14.42 0.22
C LYS A 85 -4.69 -13.48 0.80
N ILE A 86 -4.30 -12.49 0.01
CA ILE A 86 -3.47 -11.39 0.49
C ILE A 86 -4.37 -10.19 0.81
N ASP A 87 -4.25 -9.70 2.03
CA ASP A 87 -4.93 -8.52 2.56
C ASP A 87 -3.95 -7.35 2.63
N PHE A 88 -4.34 -6.21 2.11
CA PHE A 88 -3.54 -4.99 2.05
C PHE A 88 -4.18 -3.90 2.89
N VAL A 89 -3.38 -3.20 3.68
CA VAL A 89 -3.81 -2.09 4.54
C VAL A 89 -2.89 -0.90 4.34
N TRP A 90 -3.46 0.26 4.02
CA TRP A 90 -2.78 1.55 4.04
C TRP A 90 -3.35 2.40 5.16
N THR A 91 -2.48 2.99 5.99
CA THR A 91 -2.89 3.87 7.10
C THR A 91 -2.40 5.28 6.81
N GLU A 92 -3.30 6.26 6.96
CA GLU A 92 -3.02 7.69 6.82
C GLU A 92 -2.72 8.32 8.19
N ASP A 93 -2.00 9.44 8.20
CA ASP A 93 -1.74 10.25 9.41
C ASP A 93 -3.03 10.62 10.17
N GLY A 94 -4.16 10.78 9.48
CA GLY A 94 -5.46 11.07 10.11
C GLY A 94 -6.14 9.85 10.76
N GLY A 95 -5.46 8.71 10.86
CA GLY A 95 -6.00 7.45 11.39
C GLY A 95 -6.89 6.68 10.39
N LYS A 96 -7.19 7.27 9.23
CA LYS A 96 -7.98 6.63 8.20
C LYS A 96 -7.23 5.44 7.61
N THR A 97 -7.92 4.32 7.50
CA THR A 97 -7.40 3.11 6.85
C THR A 97 -8.08 2.87 5.50
N PHE A 98 -7.32 2.30 4.58
CA PHE A 98 -7.80 1.81 3.30
C PHE A 98 -7.42 0.35 3.17
N THR A 99 -8.35 -0.48 2.72
CA THR A 99 -8.13 -1.92 2.63
C THR A 99 -8.42 -2.43 1.23
N LYS A 100 -7.72 -3.51 0.85
CA LYS A 100 -8.02 -4.28 -0.36
C LYS A 100 -7.59 -5.72 -0.15
N SER A 101 -8.27 -6.66 -0.80
CA SER A 101 -7.88 -8.07 -0.78
C SER A 101 -7.84 -8.64 -2.19
N ALA A 102 -6.99 -9.64 -2.38
CA ALA A 102 -6.93 -10.43 -3.60
C ALA A 102 -6.65 -11.91 -3.28
N LYS A 103 -7.25 -12.82 -4.05
CA LYS A 103 -7.00 -14.25 -3.94
C LYS A 103 -5.98 -14.70 -4.98
N PHE A 104 -5.18 -15.70 -4.64
CA PHE A 104 -4.26 -16.38 -5.53
C PHE A 104 -4.24 -17.89 -5.23
N THR A 105 -3.88 -18.68 -6.22
CA THR A 105 -3.70 -20.13 -6.09
C THR A 105 -2.26 -20.53 -6.35
N VAL A 106 -1.73 -21.44 -5.56
CA VAL A 106 -0.44 -22.10 -5.79
C VAL A 106 -0.70 -23.48 -6.38
N ALA A 107 -0.11 -23.76 -7.55
CA ALA A 107 -0.17 -25.05 -8.24
C ALA A 107 1.23 -25.67 -8.35
#